data_AF-A0A964ZI14-F1
#
_entry.id   AF-A0A964ZI14-F1
#
_cell.length_a   1.000
_cell.length_b   1.000
_cell.length_c   1.000
_cell.angle_alpha   90.00
_cell.angle_beta   90.00
_cell.angle_gamma   90.00
#
_symmetry.space_group_name_H-M   'P 1'
#
loop_
_entity.id
_entity.type
_entity.pdbx_description
1 polymer ?
#
loop_
_entity_poly.entity_id
_entity_poly.type
_entity_poly.pdbx_seq_one_letter_code
_entity_poly.pdbx_strand_id
1 'polypeptide(L)' 'MSNNESHQSDEFVSGRAESPSESIICVDCGGTAHLLTHPPEDEIWLAGEVVAYRCSDCRDRWDIVLAPESE' A
#
# COMPACT_ATOMS: atom_id res chain seq x y z
N MET A 1 31.10 -17.06 -20.62
CA MET A 1 30.14 -15.93 -20.59
C MET A 1 28.75 -16.50 -20.75
N SER A 2 28.05 -16.70 -19.65
CA SER A 2 26.61 -16.90 -19.64
C SER A 2 26.13 -16.29 -18.33
N ASN A 3 25.67 -15.04 -18.42
CA ASN A 3 25.14 -14.31 -17.28
C ASN A 3 23.82 -14.99 -16.89
N ASN A 4 23.85 -15.75 -15.79
CA ASN A 4 22.65 -16.18 -15.11
C ASN A 4 22.16 -15.00 -14.26
N GLU A 5 21.56 -14.00 -14.90
CA GLU A 5 20.77 -12.99 -14.19
C GLU A 5 19.48 -13.67 -13.73
N SER A 6 19.57 -14.33 -12.57
CA SER A 6 18.41 -14.67 -11.75
C SER A 6 17.77 -13.35 -11.34
N HIS A 7 16.90 -12.82 -12.20
CA HIS A 7 15.94 -11.81 -11.82
C HIS A 7 15.17 -12.41 -10.66
N GLN A 8 15.52 -11.93 -9.48
CA GLN A 8 14.85 -12.17 -8.23
C GLN A 8 13.39 -11.87 -8.50
N SER A 9 12.58 -12.90 -8.71
CA SER A 9 11.15 -12.75 -8.72
C SER A 9 10.83 -12.30 -7.31
N ASP A 10 10.62 -10.99 -7.13
CA ASP A 10 9.85 -10.46 -6.02
C ASP A 10 8.72 -11.45 -5.81
N GLU A 11 8.76 -12.17 -4.69
CA GLU A 11 7.74 -13.14 -4.38
C GLU A 11 6.42 -12.37 -4.43
N PHE A 12 5.65 -12.60 -5.49
CA PHE A 12 4.32 -12.06 -5.66
C PHE A 12 3.57 -12.49 -4.41
N VAL A 13 3.42 -11.56 -3.45
CA VAL A 13 2.69 -11.79 -2.22
C VAL A 13 1.24 -12.03 -2.65
N SER A 14 0.91 -13.27 -2.93
CA SER A 14 -0.42 -13.71 -3.35
C SER A 14 -1.22 -13.95 -2.09
N GLY A 15 -2.18 -13.07 -1.82
CA GLY A 15 -3.03 -13.17 -0.64
C GLY A 15 -3.99 -12.00 -0.53
N ARG A 16 -4.95 -12.12 0.39
CA ARG A 16 -5.77 -10.99 0.82
C ARG A 16 -4.94 -10.03 1.67
N ALA A 17 -5.32 -8.77 1.64
CA ALA A 17 -4.84 -7.76 2.56
C ALA A 17 -5.98 -7.30 3.47
N GLU A 18 -5.62 -6.82 4.66
CA GLU A 18 -6.57 -6.11 5.51
C GLU A 18 -7.04 -4.84 4.80
N SER A 19 -8.29 -4.45 5.03
CA SER A 19 -8.79 -3.20 4.48
C SER A 19 -8.01 -2.00 5.04
N PRO A 20 -7.59 -1.05 4.18
CA PRO A 20 -6.84 0.11 4.61
C PRO A 20 -7.69 0.98 5.55
N SER A 21 -7.07 1.49 6.61
CA SER A 21 -7.71 2.46 7.49
C SER A 21 -8.04 3.76 6.74
N GLU A 22 -9.16 4.41 7.06
CA GLU A 22 -9.56 5.68 6.39
C GLU A 22 -8.54 6.82 6.61
N SER A 23 -7.69 6.71 7.64
CA SER A 23 -6.64 7.68 7.91
C SER A 23 -5.40 7.05 8.54
N ILE A 24 -4.26 7.70 8.34
CA ILE A 24 -2.96 7.36 8.92
C ILE A 24 -2.26 8.62 9.43
N ILE A 25 -1.17 8.44 10.17
CA ILE A 25 -0.27 9.52 10.57
C ILE A 25 0.70 9.81 9.42
N CYS A 26 0.79 11.07 9.00
CA CYS A 26 1.74 11.52 8.00
C CYS A 26 3.17 11.40 8.54
N VAL A 27 4.04 10.70 7.81
CA VAL A 27 5.43 10.49 8.25
C VAL A 27 6.28 11.76 8.19
N ASP A 28 5.97 12.71 7.29
CA ASP A 28 6.76 13.94 7.15
C ASP A 28 6.41 15.01 8.19
N CYS A 29 5.14 15.14 8.57
CA CYS A 29 4.69 16.24 9.44
C CYS A 29 3.95 15.80 10.71
N GLY A 30 3.68 14.51 10.89
CA GLY A 30 2.92 13.97 12.02
C GLY A 30 1.41 14.30 12.01
N GLY A 31 0.93 15.02 10.99
CA GLY A 31 -0.48 15.36 10.80
C GLY A 31 -1.33 14.19 10.29
N THR A 32 -2.63 14.40 10.11
CA THR A 32 -3.52 13.34 9.60
C THR A 32 -3.48 13.26 8.08
N ALA A 33 -3.28 12.07 7.54
CA ALA A 33 -3.44 11.78 6.12
C ALA A 33 -4.66 10.89 5.86
N HIS A 34 -5.46 11.26 4.87
CA HIS A 34 -6.72 10.59 4.54
C HIS A 34 -6.58 9.74 3.30
N LEU A 35 -7.23 8.57 3.31
CA LEU A 35 -7.27 7.65 2.18
C LEU A 35 -7.95 8.31 0.99
N LEU A 36 -7.33 8.22 -0.18
CA LEU A 36 -7.86 8.71 -1.45
C LEU A 36 -8.33 7.57 -2.36
N THR A 37 -7.72 6.39 -2.24
CA THR A 37 -8.10 5.22 -3.04
C THR A 37 -9.47 4.72 -2.58
N HIS A 38 -10.41 4.60 -3.52
CA HIS A 38 -11.72 4.02 -3.24
C HIS A 38 -11.62 2.50 -3.04
N PRO A 39 -12.51 1.91 -2.22
CA PRO A 39 -12.61 0.46 -2.14
C PRO A 39 -12.87 -0.21 -3.51
N PRO A 40 -12.30 -1.39 -3.76
CA PRO A 40 -12.65 -2.23 -4.90
C PRO A 40 -14.15 -2.55 -4.94
N GLU A 41 -14.70 -2.81 -6.14
CA GLU A 41 -16.13 -3.10 -6.31
C GLU A 41 -16.59 -4.36 -5.57
N ASP A 42 -15.69 -5.33 -5.39
CA ASP A 42 -15.93 -6.58 -4.67
C ASP A 42 -15.57 -6.50 -3.18
N GLU A 43 -15.12 -5.33 -2.70
CA GLU A 43 -14.64 -5.07 -1.34
C GLU A 43 -13.45 -5.96 -0.90
N ILE A 44 -12.74 -6.59 -1.84
CA ILE A 44 -11.60 -7.46 -1.56
C ILE A 44 -10.30 -6.71 -1.87
N TRP A 45 -9.48 -6.50 -0.84
CA TRP A 45 -8.14 -5.96 -1.00
C TRP A 45 -7.12 -7.09 -1.14
N LEU A 46 -6.14 -6.89 -2.02
CA LEU A 46 -5.08 -7.86 -2.25
C LEU A 46 -3.74 -7.32 -1.74
N ALA A 47 -2.93 -8.24 -1.22
CA ALA A 47 -1.56 -7.93 -0.85
C ALA A 47 -0.77 -7.46 -2.08
N GLY A 48 0.07 -6.44 -1.89
CA GLY A 48 0.81 -5.81 -2.99
C GLY A 48 0.05 -4.71 -3.73
N GLU A 49 -1.26 -4.53 -3.50
CA GLU A 49 -1.98 -3.37 -4.03
C GLU A 49 -1.49 -2.08 -3.39
N VAL A 50 -1.60 -0.97 -4.13
CA VAL A 50 -1.12 0.35 -3.70
C VAL A 50 -2.30 1.27 -3.44
N VAL A 51 -2.34 1.81 -2.22
CA VAL A 51 -3.34 2.81 -1.82
C VAL A 51 -2.69 4.16 -1.58
N ALA A 52 -3.38 5.24 -1.97
CA ALA A 52 -2.89 6.59 -1.85
C ALA A 52 -3.53 7.30 -0.67
N TYR A 53 -2.72 8.01 0.12
CA TYR A 53 -3.15 8.91 1.19
C TYR A 53 -2.67 10.33 0.92
N ARG A 54 -3.41 11.33 1.41
CA ARG A 54 -2.98 12.75 1.37
C ARG A 54 -3.14 13.41 2.73
N CYS A 55 -2.07 14.07 3.18
CA CYS A 55 -2.08 14.82 4.41
C CYS A 55 -2.89 16.12 4.29
N SER A 56 -3.72 16.41 5.29
CA SER A 56 -4.48 17.66 5.37
C SER A 56 -3.62 18.88 5.69
N ASP A 57 -2.48 18.67 6.36
CA ASP A 57 -1.62 19.76 6.86
C ASP A 57 -0.51 20.12 5.85
N CYS A 58 0.39 19.18 5.55
CA CYS A 58 1.52 19.42 4.64
C CYS A 58 1.15 19.26 3.16
N ARG A 59 0.01 18.60 2.86
CA ARG A 59 -0.46 18.27 1.49
C ARG A 59 0.41 17.30 0.71
N ASP A 60 1.36 16.63 1.37
CA ASP A 60 2.10 15.52 0.78
C ASP A 60 1.22 14.29 0.60
N ARG A 61 1.64 13.44 -0.34
CA ARG A 61 0.96 12.20 -0.72
C ARG A 61 1.85 11.01 -0.40
N TRP A 62 1.22 9.94 0.09
CA TRP A 62 1.87 8.67 0.38
C TRP A 62 1.20 7.55 -0.41
N ASP A 63 2.01 6.72 -1.06
CA ASP A 63 1.57 5.50 -1.73
C ASP A 63 2.03 4.31 -0.90
N ILE A 64 1.09 3.59 -0.31
CA ILE A 64 1.34 2.50 0.64
C ILE A 64 1.00 1.17 -0.04
N VAL A 65 1.94 0.25 -0.03
CA VAL A 65 1.73 -1.13 -0.47
C VAL A 65 1.04 -1.90 0.65
N LEU A 66 -0.09 -2.55 0.36
CA LEU A 66 -0.83 -3.35 1.32
C LEU A 66 -0.07 -4.63 1.65
N ALA A 67 0.08 -4.88 2.95
CA ALA A 67 0.65 -6.11 3.47
C ALA A 67 -0.39 -7.25 3.41
N PRO A 68 0.06 -8.52 3.38
CA PRO A 68 -0.87 -9.64 3.55
C PRO A 68 -1.52 -9.57 4.93
N GLU A 69 -2.74 -10.10 5.04
CA GLU A 69 -3.42 -10.27 6.33
C GLU A 69 -2.50 -11.03 7.31
N SER A 70 -2.30 -10.48 8.51
CA SER A 70 -1.59 -11.19 9.58
C SER A 70 -2.48 -12.29 10.15
N GLU A 71 -1.96 -13.53 10.24
CA GLU A 71 -2.64 -14.67 10.89
C GLU A 71 -2.85 -14.49 12.40
#